data_AF-B9SIP3-F1
#
_entry.id   AF-B9SIP3-F1
#
_cell.length_a   1.000
_cell.length_b   1.000
_cell.length_c   1.000
_cell.angle_alpha   90.00
_cell.angle_beta   90.00
_cell.angle_gamma   90.00
#
_symmetry.space_group_name_H-M   'P 1'
#
loop_
_entity.id
_entity.type
_entity.pdbx_description
1 polymer ?
#
loop_
_entity_poly.entity_id
_entity_poly.type
_entity_poly.pdbx_seq_one_letter_code
_entity_poly.pdbx_strand_id
1 'polypeptide(L)'
;MQSKKKMLMAWVPLLCRGSNSTDISVLSTIERAELERILEELIGMLEEEEDQEQVLSIWLHHFTYSPTCDWPNLRASYSHWCTTSRKLLILQ
;
A
#
# COMPACT_ATOMS: atom_id res chain seq x y z
N MET A 1 16.91 -3.12 -4.83
CA MET A 1 15.44 -3.06 -4.82
C MET A 1 14.75 -4.06 -3.89
N GLN A 2 15.18 -5.33 -3.84
CA GLN A 2 14.57 -6.41 -3.02
C GLN A 2 14.27 -6.08 -1.55
N SER A 3 15.10 -5.29 -0.87
CA SER A 3 14.88 -4.92 0.53
C SER A 3 13.62 -4.06 0.73
N LYS A 4 13.27 -3.18 -0.23
CA LYS A 4 12.09 -2.30 -0.14
C LYS A 4 10.81 -3.11 -0.26
N LYS A 5 10.73 -4.02 -1.24
CA LYS A 5 9.60 -4.94 -1.40
C LYS A 5 9.37 -5.76 -0.14
N LYS A 6 10.41 -6.42 0.39
CA LYS A 6 10.29 -7.22 1.62
C LYS A 6 9.78 -6.39 2.80
N MET A 7 10.24 -5.15 2.93
CA MET A 7 9.74 -4.24 3.95
C MET A 7 8.26 -3.91 3.73
N LEU A 8 7.86 -3.48 2.52
CA LEU A 8 6.46 -3.17 2.20
C LEU A 8 5.52 -4.37 2.46
N MET A 9 5.93 -5.57 2.04
CA MET A 9 5.18 -6.81 2.24
C MET A 9 4.97 -7.15 3.73
N ALA A 10 5.92 -6.81 4.59
CA ALA A 10 5.81 -7.03 6.04
C ALA A 10 5.01 -5.93 6.74
N TRP A 11 5.22 -4.66 6.35
CA TRP A 11 4.66 -3.51 7.03
C TRP A 11 3.21 -3.23 6.62
N VAL A 12 2.85 -3.33 5.34
CA VAL A 12 1.48 -3.03 4.88
C VAL A 12 0.41 -3.83 5.64
N PRO A 13 0.51 -5.17 5.79
CA PRO A 13 -0.46 -5.94 6.58
C PRO A 13 -0.52 -5.54 8.06
N LEU A 14 0.62 -5.15 8.63
CA LEU A 14 0.70 -4.71 10.02
C LEU A 14 -0.08 -3.41 10.22
N LEU A 15 0.14 -2.45 9.32
CA LEU A 15 -0.50 -1.14 9.36
C LEU A 15 -2.02 -1.26 9.14
N CYS A 16 -2.46 -2.08 8.18
CA CYS A 16 -3.89 -2.37 7.96
C CYS A 16 -4.59 -2.99 9.18
N ARG A 17 -3.88 -3.71 10.06
CA ARG A 17 -4.46 -4.27 11.29
C ARG A 17 -4.51 -3.25 12.43
N GLY A 18 -3.53 -2.35 12.49
CA GLY A 18 -3.42 -1.31 13.52
C GLY A 18 -4.49 -0.22 13.43
N SER A 19 -5.23 -0.11 12.32
CA SER A 19 -6.33 0.83 12.15
C SER A 19 -7.57 0.48 13.00
N ASN A 20 -7.73 -0.79 13.40
CA ASN A 20 -8.94 -1.28 14.08
C ASN A 20 -8.87 -1.23 15.62
N SER A 21 -7.72 -0.95 16.24
CA SER A 21 -7.63 -0.86 17.70
C SER A 21 -7.96 0.56 18.16
N THR A 22 -9.15 0.71 18.74
CA THR A 22 -9.69 1.91 19.38
C THR A 22 -8.85 2.48 20.53
N ASP A 23 -7.81 1.76 20.98
CA ASP A 23 -6.92 2.21 22.04
C ASP A 23 -5.66 2.85 21.44
N ILE A 24 -5.73 4.17 21.25
CA ILE A 24 -4.60 5.10 21.08
C ILE A 24 -3.67 4.71 19.93
N SER A 25 -3.91 5.24 18.73
CA SER A 25 -2.92 5.13 17.66
C SER A 25 -1.60 5.75 18.13
N VAL A 26 -0.53 4.93 18.18
CA VAL A 26 0.84 5.38 18.52
C VAL A 26 1.28 6.55 17.64
N LEU A 27 0.74 6.61 16.42
CA LEU A 27 0.95 7.67 15.45
C LEU A 27 -0.22 8.65 15.48
N SER A 28 0.10 9.94 15.51
CA SER A 28 -0.83 11.03 15.20
C SER A 28 -1.34 10.94 13.75
N THR A 29 -2.41 11.66 13.45
CA THR A 29 -2.96 11.74 12.09
C THR A 29 -1.92 12.26 11.08
N ILE A 30 -1.04 13.17 11.49
CA ILE A 30 0.01 13.72 10.64
C ILE A 30 1.05 12.65 10.33
N GLU A 31 1.51 11.90 11.34
CA GLU A 31 2.47 10.80 11.15
C GLU A 31 1.88 9.67 10.30
N ARG A 32 0.58 9.39 10.43
CA ARG A 32 -0.13 8.42 9.59
C ARG A 32 -0.13 8.84 8.12
N ALA A 33 -0.40 10.12 7.84
CA ALA A 33 -0.39 10.66 6.48
C ALA A 33 1.02 10.73 5.88
N GLU A 34 2.02 11.08 6.69
CA GLU A 34 3.42 11.06 6.27
C GLU A 34 3.88 9.63 5.92
N LEU A 35 3.48 8.64 6.72
CA LEU A 35 3.80 7.24 6.44
C LEU A 35 3.12 6.76 5.16
N GLU A 36 1.86 7.11 4.91
CA GLU A 36 1.18 6.82 3.64
C GLU A 36 1.99 7.36 2.45
N ARG A 37 2.38 8.64 2.50
CA ARG A 37 3.20 9.27 1.45
C ARG A 37 4.51 8.51 1.20
N ILE A 38 5.21 8.11 2.26
CA ILE A 38 6.47 7.35 2.16
C ILE A 38 6.22 5.97 1.55
N LEU A 39 5.14 5.28 1.95
CA LEU A 39 4.78 3.98 1.37
C LEU A 39 4.47 4.10 -0.12
N GLU A 40 3.71 5.12 -0.53
CA GLU A 40 3.40 5.36 -1.95
C GLU A 40 4.67 5.66 -2.77
N GLU A 41 5.60 6.46 -2.25
CA GLU A 41 6.90 6.71 -2.88
C GLU A 41 7.71 5.42 -3.01
N LEU A 42 7.78 4.61 -1.95
CA LEU A 42 8.51 3.35 -1.96
C LEU A 42 7.94 2.35 -2.96
N ILE A 43 6.61 2.30 -3.10
CA ILE A 43 5.92 1.48 -4.10
C ILE A 43 6.26 1.99 -5.51
N GLY A 44 6.20 3.30 -5.74
CA GLY A 44 6.56 3.90 -7.02
C GLY A 44 8.03 3.72 -7.41
N MET A 45 8.92 3.48 -6.44
CA MET A 45 10.33 3.14 -6.68
C MET A 45 10.57 1.66 -6.98
N LEU A 46 9.57 0.78 -6.94
CA LEU A 46 9.74 -0.61 -7.36
C LEU A 46 9.84 -0.65 -8.89
N GLU A 47 10.98 -1.15 -9.39
CA GLU A 47 11.31 -1.20 -10.83
C GLU A 47 10.35 -2.11 -11.62
N GLU A 48 10.00 -3.26 -11.04
CA GLU A 48 9.15 -4.24 -11.70
C GLU A 48 7.67 -4.00 -11.36
N GLU A 49 6.81 -3.94 -12.38
CA GLU A 49 5.36 -3.81 -12.18
C GLU A 49 4.77 -4.98 -11.38
N GLU A 50 5.34 -6.18 -11.52
CA GLU A 50 4.97 -7.36 -10.73
C GLU A 50 5.25 -7.15 -9.23
N ASP A 51 6.35 -6.46 -8.88
CA ASP A 51 6.66 -6.15 -7.48
C ASP A 51 5.63 -5.17 -6.90
N GLN A 52 5.19 -4.18 -7.69
CA GLN A 52 4.13 -3.26 -7.29
C GLN A 52 2.79 -4.00 -7.11
N GLU A 53 2.43 -4.87 -8.05
CA GLU A 53 1.21 -5.70 -8.00
C GLU A 53 1.16 -6.53 -6.72
N GLN A 54 2.25 -7.21 -6.36
CA GLN A 54 2.29 -8.05 -5.17
C GLN A 54 2.06 -7.26 -3.89
N VAL A 55 2.67 -6.07 -3.77
CA VAL A 55 2.46 -5.20 -2.59
C VAL A 55 1.01 -4.67 -2.56
N LEU A 56 0.52 -4.19 -3.71
CA LEU A 56 -0.79 -3.55 -3.82
C LEU A 56 -1.97 -4.53 -3.67
N SER A 57 -1.81 -5.78 -4.12
CA SER A 57 -2.81 -6.84 -3.92
C SER A 57 -2.93 -7.22 -2.43
N ILE A 58 -1.81 -7.30 -1.72
CA ILE A 58 -1.79 -7.53 -0.27
C ILE A 58 -2.41 -6.36 0.48
N TRP A 59 -2.06 -5.12 0.10
CA TRP A 59 -2.71 -3.93 0.63
C TRP A 59 -4.23 -4.03 0.46
N LEU A 60 -4.72 -4.25 -0.77
CA LEU A 60 -6.14 -4.28 -1.07
C LEU A 60 -6.86 -5.37 -0.28
N HIS A 61 -6.27 -6.57 -0.18
CA HIS A 61 -6.82 -7.67 0.61
C HIS A 61 -7.01 -7.28 2.08
N HIS A 62 -5.98 -6.70 2.71
CA HIS A 62 -6.06 -6.32 4.11
C HIS A 62 -6.90 -5.05 4.36
N PHE A 63 -6.88 -4.10 3.43
CA PHE A 63 -7.64 -2.86 3.51
C PHE A 63 -9.16 -3.12 3.39
N THR A 64 -9.56 -4.08 2.56
CA THR A 64 -10.97 -4.43 2.35
C THR A 64 -11.49 -5.50 3.32
N TYR A 65 -10.61 -6.16 4.08
CA TYR A 65 -10.99 -7.23 5.01
C TYR A 65 -11.90 -6.74 6.15
N SER A 66 -11.74 -5.50 6.61
CA SER A 66 -12.59 -4.90 7.65
C SER A 66 -13.28 -3.65 7.12
N PRO A 67 -14.60 -3.47 7.30
CA PRO A 67 -15.32 -2.26 6.88
C PRO A 67 -14.87 -1.00 7.63
N THR A 68 -14.17 -1.14 8.75
CA THR A 68 -13.61 -0.05 9.54
C THR A 68 -12.16 0.28 9.22
N CYS A 69 -11.50 -0.51 8.35
CA CYS A 69 -10.11 -0.27 7.99
C CYS A 69 -10.06 0.94 7.04
N ASP A 70 -9.50 2.03 7.51
CA ASP A 70 -9.34 3.28 6.77
C ASP A 70 -7.88 3.62 6.46
N TRP A 71 -6.94 2.76 6.87
CA TRP A 71 -5.52 3.07 6.84
C TRP A 71 -4.63 1.82 6.71
N PRO A 72 -3.49 1.92 5.99
CA PRO A 72 -3.04 3.06 5.19
C PRO A 72 -3.83 3.18 3.88
N ASN A 73 -4.13 4.40 3.45
CA ASN A 73 -4.79 4.68 2.19
C ASN A 73 -3.78 4.77 1.03
N LEU A 74 -3.56 3.66 0.33
CA LEU A 74 -2.64 3.57 -0.83
C LEU A 74 -3.39 3.59 -2.17
N ARG A 75 -4.58 4.19 -2.19
CA ARG A 75 -5.47 4.17 -3.36
C ARG A 75 -4.86 4.88 -4.56
N ALA A 76 -4.04 5.92 -4.36
CA ALA A 76 -3.41 6.63 -5.46
C ALA A 76 -2.38 5.72 -6.16
N SER A 77 -1.50 5.05 -5.40
CA SER A 77 -0.58 4.04 -5.94
C SER A 77 -1.31 2.89 -6.66
N TYR A 78 -2.39 2.36 -6.07
CA TYR A 78 -3.21 1.33 -6.72
C TYR A 78 -3.79 1.79 -8.05
N SER A 79 -4.35 2.99 -8.08
CA SER A 79 -4.95 3.56 -9.30
C SER A 79 -3.92 3.84 -10.38
N HIS A 80 -2.71 4.27 -9.98
CA HIS A 80 -1.59 4.48 -10.88
C HIS A 80 -1.15 3.15 -11.52
N TRP A 81 -0.86 2.13 -10.69
CA TRP A 81 -0.51 0.79 -11.16
C TRP A 81 -1.58 0.22 -12.11
N CYS A 82 -2.86 0.24 -11.72
CA CYS A 82 -3.94 -0.23 -12.60
C CYS A 82 -4.00 0.51 -13.94
N THR A 83 -3.62 1.78 -13.99
CA THR A 83 -3.60 2.57 -15.22
C THR A 83 -2.40 2.20 -16.09
N THR A 84 -1.24 2.00 -15.47
CA THR A 84 -0.01 1.58 -16.16
C THR A 84 -0.13 0.15 -16.69
N SER A 85 -0.53 -0.81 -15.86
CA SER A 85 -0.66 -2.21 -16.26
C SER A 85 -1.78 -2.43 -17.30
N ARG A 86 -2.86 -1.64 -17.29
CA ARG A 86 -3.85 -1.65 -18.38
C ARG A 86 -3.26 -1.26 -19.73
N LYS A 87 -2.26 -0.37 -19.77
CA LYS A 87 -1.60 -0.02 -21.04
C LYS A 87 -0.81 -1.19 -21.59
N LEU A 88 -0.24 -2.05 -20.73
CA LEU A 88 0.47 -3.25 -21.17
C LEU A 88 -0.46 -4.23 -21.91
N LEU A 89 -1.71 -4.37 -21.46
CA LEU A 89 -2.71 -5.21 -22.13
C LEU A 89 -3.19 -4.66 -23.48
N ILE A 90 -3.09 -3.33 -23.67
CA ILE A 90 -3.47 -2.66 -24.94
C ILE A 90 -2.31 -2.69 -25.95
N LEU A 91 -1.08 -2.85 -25.47
CA LEU A 91 0.14 -2.90 -26.29
C LEU A 91 0.54 -4.34 -26.70
N GLN A 92 -0.27 -5.34 -26.34
CA GLN A 92 -0.19 -6.73 -26.80
C GLN A 92 -1.11 -6.99 -27.98
#